data_AF-A0A7Y6GHD6-F1
#
_entry.id   AF-A0A7Y6GHD6-F1
#
_cell.length_a   1.000
_cell.length_b   1.000
_cell.length_c   1.000
_cell.angle_alpha   90.00
_cell.angle_beta   90.00
_cell.angle_gamma   90.00
#
_symmetry.space_group_name_H-M   'P 1'
#
loop_
_entity.id
_entity.type
_entity.pdbx_description
1 polymer ?
#
loop_
_entity_poly.entity_id
_entity_poly.type
_entity_poly.pdbx_seq_one_letter_code
_entity_poly.pdbx_strand_id
1 'polypeptide(L)'
;MYGLSHETKLDQPEPQPAVAAPLDVHVRSDDTATVGGVQVTAADGEEIQRAVLSHLHRVALATGHPVLVTVHDERIGYVVPLRVDPDGASHFTAEPLRTTTRPAQPTAPEDSGTSEPRRDQATQQPHHVAPATVPAPGTVAAPTGVFGPPPVMDAVPIPEAAPAPAPAPVVSVVPAGTGPRDDPDPRHTPARGFDAVAEAVLGEDPRTLPGSGAPALLGESVAQINEAVRAGRTDTAAALAERTVTEASGTLGPEHPEVLRLRELGAYIAYLAGDPLRSFHVSLELARIHRRARDAEAAYGNVQSAATAWRAVRDPFQGLNLGGELIALWTELAAEGGPAADDAEELETARARMLRLTDRARRAADA
;
A
#
# COMPACT_ATOMS: atom_id res chain seq x y z
N MET A 1 28.37 -9.74 61.34
CA MET A 1 29.49 -10.01 60.41
C MET A 1 29.05 -11.17 59.53
N TYR A 2 28.96 -10.93 58.21
CA TYR A 2 28.81 -11.88 57.09
C TYR A 2 27.50 -12.68 57.02
N GLY A 3 26.77 -12.74 55.90
CA GLY A 3 27.00 -12.26 54.53
C GLY A 3 26.05 -13.07 53.63
N LEU A 4 25.07 -12.41 53.01
CA LEU A 4 24.17 -12.99 52.01
C LEU A 4 24.97 -13.33 50.74
N SER A 5 25.01 -14.60 50.38
CA SER A 5 25.54 -15.07 49.10
C SER A 5 24.59 -14.67 47.98
N HIS A 6 24.92 -13.59 47.26
CA HIS A 6 24.42 -13.37 45.91
C HIS A 6 25.39 -14.06 44.96
N GLU A 7 24.95 -15.14 44.31
CA GLU A 7 25.62 -15.69 43.14
C GLU A 7 25.59 -14.64 42.02
N THR A 8 26.75 -14.06 41.74
CA THR A 8 26.98 -13.26 40.54
C THR A 8 27.11 -14.22 39.35
N LYS A 9 26.00 -14.51 38.67
CA LYS A 9 26.05 -15.07 37.33
C LYS A 9 26.37 -13.91 36.37
N LEU A 10 27.66 -13.82 36.00
CA LEU A 10 28.15 -12.88 35.01
C LEU A 10 27.34 -12.99 33.71
N ASP A 11 26.80 -11.86 33.26
CA ASP A 11 26.43 -11.62 31.88
C ASP A 11 27.61 -11.97 30.98
N GLN A 12 27.45 -12.99 30.15
CA GLN A 12 28.29 -13.16 28.97
C GLN A 12 27.76 -12.21 27.90
N PRO A 13 28.55 -11.24 27.41
CA PRO A 13 28.15 -10.47 26.24
C PRO A 13 28.03 -11.41 25.05
N GLU A 14 26.85 -11.40 24.40
CA GLU A 14 26.64 -12.08 23.12
C GLU A 14 27.72 -11.64 22.11
N PRO A 15 28.27 -12.57 21.30
CA PRO A 15 29.27 -12.22 20.30
C PRO A 15 28.63 -11.33 19.22
N GLN A 16 29.04 -10.05 19.19
CA GLN A 16 28.71 -9.16 18.09
C GLN A 16 29.37 -9.70 16.81
N PRO A 17 28.60 -10.03 15.76
CA PRO A 17 29.20 -10.48 14.50
C PRO A 17 30.01 -9.33 13.88
N ALA A 18 31.19 -9.66 13.37
CA ALA A 18 32.08 -8.71 12.71
C ALA A 18 31.35 -7.99 11.56
N VAL A 19 31.18 -6.69 11.71
CA VAL A 19 30.46 -5.83 10.76
C VAL A 19 31.35 -5.57 9.55
N ALA A 20 30.96 -6.08 8.38
CA ALA A 20 31.58 -5.71 7.11
C ALA A 20 31.31 -4.22 6.82
N ALA A 21 32.27 -3.54 6.17
CA ALA A 21 32.16 -2.12 5.84
C ALA A 21 30.82 -1.81 5.13
N PRO A 22 30.14 -0.71 5.49
CA PRO A 22 28.84 -0.36 4.91
C PRO A 22 28.97 -0.18 3.40
N LEU A 23 28.09 -0.84 2.65
CA LEU A 23 28.04 -0.77 1.19
C LEU A 23 26.99 0.26 0.76
N ASP A 24 27.40 1.22 -0.08
CA ASP A 24 26.49 2.19 -0.66
C ASP A 24 25.88 1.64 -1.97
N VAL A 25 24.56 1.76 -2.08
CA VAL A 25 23.79 1.34 -3.24
C VAL A 25 23.03 2.53 -3.80
N HIS A 26 23.18 2.80 -5.10
CA HIS A 26 22.47 3.87 -5.79
C HIS A 26 21.54 3.29 -6.84
N VAL A 27 20.25 3.58 -6.75
CA VAL A 27 19.22 3.23 -7.73
C VAL A 27 18.89 4.49 -8.53
N ARG A 28 19.20 4.46 -9.83
CA ARG A 28 18.99 5.58 -10.76
C ARG A 28 17.65 5.45 -11.50
N SER A 29 17.23 6.54 -12.15
CA SER A 29 15.95 6.63 -12.86
C SER A 29 15.88 5.91 -14.21
N ASP A 30 16.99 5.35 -14.67
CA ASP A 30 17.15 4.60 -15.92
C ASP A 30 17.07 3.07 -15.71
N ASP A 31 16.47 2.62 -14.59
CA ASP A 31 16.43 1.22 -14.17
C ASP A 31 17.81 0.55 -14.08
N THR A 32 18.85 1.33 -13.76
CA THR A 32 20.18 0.82 -13.40
C THR A 32 20.51 1.08 -11.92
N ALA A 33 21.12 0.08 -11.27
CA ALA A 33 21.57 0.20 -9.89
C ALA A 33 23.07 -0.03 -9.79
N THR A 34 23.74 0.66 -8.87
CA THR A 34 25.16 0.47 -8.60
C THR A 34 25.34 0.04 -7.16
N VAL A 35 26.01 -1.09 -6.93
CA VAL A 35 26.30 -1.66 -5.60
C VAL A 35 27.81 -1.62 -5.38
N GLY A 36 28.31 -0.76 -4.47
CA GLY A 36 29.74 -0.66 -4.19
C GLY A 36 30.62 -0.37 -5.42
N GLY A 37 30.07 0.29 -6.44
CA GLY A 37 30.73 0.58 -7.73
C GLY A 37 30.50 -0.44 -8.85
N VAL A 38 29.80 -1.56 -8.60
CA VAL A 38 29.44 -2.57 -9.61
C VAL A 38 28.03 -2.30 -10.13
N GLN A 39 27.87 -2.22 -11.46
CA GLN A 39 26.55 -2.04 -12.07
C GLN A 39 25.74 -3.35 -12.04
N VAL A 40 24.51 -3.23 -11.57
CA VAL A 40 23.50 -4.28 -11.52
C VAL A 40 22.35 -3.84 -12.42
N THR A 41 22.13 -4.60 -13.49
CA THR A 41 21.02 -4.43 -14.43
C THR A 41 19.96 -5.48 -14.15
N ALA A 42 18.70 -5.07 -14.06
CA ALA A 42 17.58 -6.01 -13.99
C ALA A 42 17.43 -6.79 -15.30
N ALA A 43 17.02 -8.06 -15.22
CA ALA A 43 16.64 -8.84 -16.41
C ALA A 43 15.27 -8.37 -16.96
N ASP A 44 14.94 -8.69 -18.22
CA ASP A 44 13.67 -8.28 -18.86
C ASP A 44 12.46 -8.70 -18.01
N GLY A 45 11.75 -7.71 -17.44
CA GLY A 45 10.57 -7.92 -16.58
C GLY A 45 10.86 -8.08 -15.09
N GLU A 46 12.11 -8.00 -14.64
CA GLU A 46 12.49 -7.99 -13.22
C GLU A 46 12.50 -6.56 -12.66
N GLU A 47 11.94 -6.38 -11.47
CA GLU A 47 12.06 -5.11 -10.75
C GLU A 47 13.50 -4.89 -10.29
N ILE A 48 14.04 -3.68 -10.53
CA ILE A 48 15.43 -3.36 -10.17
C ILE A 48 15.73 -3.57 -8.69
N GLN A 49 14.74 -3.33 -7.83
CA GLN A 49 14.84 -3.55 -6.39
C GLN A 49 15.11 -5.02 -6.07
N ARG A 50 14.47 -5.94 -6.81
CA ARG A 50 14.65 -7.39 -6.65
C ARG A 50 16.02 -7.85 -7.15
N ALA A 51 16.49 -7.28 -8.25
CA ALA A 51 17.84 -7.54 -8.77
C ALA A 51 18.91 -7.08 -7.78
N VAL A 52 18.74 -5.91 -7.17
CA VAL A 52 19.64 -5.36 -6.14
C VAL A 52 19.65 -6.23 -4.89
N LEU A 53 18.48 -6.59 -4.34
CA LEU A 53 18.40 -7.45 -3.15
C LEU A 53 18.98 -8.85 -3.40
N SER A 54 18.74 -9.42 -4.58
CA SER A 54 19.30 -10.72 -4.95
C SER A 54 20.83 -10.67 -5.10
N HIS A 55 21.37 -9.55 -5.58
CA HIS A 55 22.81 -9.32 -5.64
C HIS A 55 23.41 -9.17 -4.23
N LEU A 56 22.78 -8.37 -3.35
CA LEU A 56 23.22 -8.18 -1.97
C LEU A 56 23.18 -9.47 -1.15
N HIS A 57 22.14 -10.29 -1.34
CA HIS A 57 22.05 -11.61 -0.72
C HIS A 57 23.18 -12.54 -1.19
N ARG A 58 23.53 -12.51 -2.48
CA ARG A 58 24.68 -13.27 -3.00
C ARG A 58 26.01 -12.80 -2.40
N VAL A 59 26.17 -11.49 -2.17
CA VAL A 59 27.33 -10.94 -1.47
C VAL A 59 27.37 -11.43 -0.01
N ALA A 60 26.24 -11.39 0.71
CA ALA A 60 26.14 -11.89 2.09
C ALA A 60 26.45 -13.40 2.21
N LEU A 61 26.00 -14.21 1.23
CA LEU A 61 26.35 -15.63 1.14
C LEU A 61 27.85 -15.84 0.87
N ALA A 62 28.44 -15.04 -0.03
CA ALA A 62 29.86 -15.15 -0.38
C ALA A 62 30.78 -14.71 0.77
N THR A 63 30.37 -13.70 1.55
CA THR A 63 31.15 -13.21 2.71
C THR A 63 30.86 -14.02 3.97
N GLY A 64 29.74 -14.74 4.05
CA GLY A 64 29.31 -15.50 5.22
C GLY A 64 28.88 -14.63 6.40
N HIS A 65 28.69 -13.32 6.20
CA HIS A 65 28.35 -12.36 7.23
C HIS A 65 27.18 -11.47 6.77
N PRO A 66 26.33 -10.98 7.69
CA PRO A 66 25.32 -9.98 7.38
C PRO A 66 25.94 -8.72 6.77
N VAL A 67 25.29 -8.17 5.75
CA VAL A 67 25.77 -6.99 5.04
C VAL A 67 24.93 -5.78 5.40
N LEU A 68 25.57 -4.71 5.89
CA LEU A 68 24.95 -3.41 6.10
C LEU A 68 25.04 -2.58 4.83
N VAL A 69 23.90 -2.04 4.41
CA VAL A 69 23.73 -1.35 3.13
C VAL A 69 22.97 -0.06 3.33
N THR A 70 23.37 1.00 2.64
CA THR A 70 22.58 2.24 2.53
C THR A 70 22.09 2.37 1.10
N VAL A 71 20.78 2.21 0.88
CA VAL A 71 20.17 2.30 -0.45
C VAL A 71 19.68 3.72 -0.68
N HIS A 72 20.30 4.41 -1.62
CA HIS A 72 19.89 5.68 -2.17
C HIS A 72 19.00 5.45 -3.39
N ASP A 73 17.71 5.65 -3.23
CA ASP A 73 16.76 5.60 -4.34
C ASP A 73 16.47 7.02 -4.85
N GLU A 74 17.08 7.38 -5.99
CA GLU A 74 16.92 8.68 -6.63
C GLU A 74 15.57 8.82 -7.35
N ARG A 75 14.86 7.70 -7.62
CA ARG A 75 13.55 7.72 -8.31
C ARG A 75 12.46 8.26 -7.40
N ILE A 76 12.49 7.83 -6.14
CA ILE A 76 11.51 8.21 -5.12
C ILE A 76 12.07 9.20 -4.09
N GLY A 77 13.38 9.46 -4.12
CA GLY A 77 14.06 10.43 -3.27
C GLY A 77 14.22 9.96 -1.82
N TYR A 78 14.61 8.71 -1.59
CA TYR A 78 14.75 8.12 -0.25
C TYR A 78 16.15 7.52 -0.02
N VAL A 79 16.63 7.61 1.22
CA VAL A 79 17.77 6.84 1.73
C VAL A 79 17.26 5.82 2.73
N VAL A 80 17.54 4.55 2.45
CA VAL A 80 17.03 3.41 3.21
C VAL A 80 18.21 2.59 3.75
N PRO A 81 18.50 2.67 5.05
CA PRO A 81 19.53 1.84 5.67
C PRO A 81 18.96 0.44 5.96
N LEU A 82 19.61 -0.57 5.38
CA LEU A 82 19.18 -1.97 5.36
C LEU A 82 20.30 -2.90 5.83
N ARG A 83 19.92 -4.01 6.45
CA ARG A 83 20.78 -5.17 6.73
C ARG A 83 20.23 -6.36 5.98
N VAL A 84 21.05 -6.99 5.17
CA VAL A 84 20.72 -8.22 4.44
C VAL A 84 21.48 -9.37 5.07
N ASP A 85 20.75 -10.33 5.61
CA ASP A 85 21.30 -11.53 6.23
C ASP A 85 21.61 -12.61 5.18
N PRO A 86 22.55 -13.54 5.47
CA PRO A 86 22.88 -14.65 4.56
C PRO A 86 21.73 -15.64 4.37
N ASP A 87 20.68 -15.59 5.19
CA ASP A 87 19.44 -16.36 5.05
C ASP A 87 18.44 -15.72 4.08
N GLY A 88 18.73 -14.53 3.56
CA GLY A 88 17.88 -13.77 2.65
C GLY A 88 16.91 -12.82 3.34
N ALA A 89 16.89 -12.77 4.67
CA ALA A 89 16.10 -11.79 5.41
C ALA A 89 16.70 -10.39 5.22
N SER A 90 15.83 -9.39 5.07
CA SER A 90 16.22 -7.98 4.97
C SER A 90 15.52 -7.19 6.06
N HIS A 91 16.30 -6.46 6.86
CA HIS A 91 15.81 -5.69 8.00
C HIS A 91 16.25 -4.22 7.87
N PHE A 92 15.34 -3.28 8.12
CA PHE A 92 15.72 -1.88 8.25
C PHE A 92 16.58 -1.69 9.50
N THR A 93 17.71 -1.02 9.35
CA THR A 93 18.61 -0.73 10.48
C THR A 93 18.39 0.65 11.08
N ALA A 94 17.68 1.52 10.37
CA ALA A 94 17.13 2.78 10.87
C ALA A 94 15.90 3.20 10.03
N GLU A 95 15.21 4.26 10.47
CA GLU A 95 14.06 4.79 9.76
C GLU A 95 14.44 5.32 8.35
N PRO A 96 13.69 5.00 7.29
CA PRO A 96 13.91 5.53 5.95
C PRO A 96 13.80 7.06 5.92
N LEU A 97 14.83 7.73 5.43
CA LEU A 97 14.89 9.20 5.36
C LEU A 97 14.55 9.70 3.95
N ARG A 98 13.70 10.71 3.84
CA ARG A 98 13.50 11.43 2.57
C ARG A 98 14.72 12.30 2.28
N THR A 99 15.30 12.11 1.10
CA THR A 99 16.42 12.89 0.57
C THR A 99 15.89 14.22 0.04
N THR A 100 15.76 15.24 0.89
CA THR A 100 15.66 16.62 0.42
C THR A 100 17.05 17.19 0.20
N THR A 101 17.86 16.57 -0.66
CA THR A 101 19.22 17.06 -0.95
C THR A 101 19.54 16.98 -2.43
N ARG A 102 19.21 18.07 -3.13
CA ARG A 102 20.18 18.67 -4.06
C ARG A 102 21.47 18.91 -3.25
N PRO A 103 22.67 18.55 -3.73
CA PRO A 103 23.88 18.75 -2.96
C PRO A 103 24.11 20.26 -2.79
N ALA A 104 23.86 20.76 -1.57
CA ALA A 104 24.42 22.03 -1.14
C ALA A 104 25.92 21.79 -0.95
N GLN A 105 26.72 22.45 -1.78
CA GLN A 105 28.17 22.48 -1.63
C GLN A 105 28.51 23.01 -0.22
N PRO A 106 29.48 22.39 0.48
CA PRO A 106 29.93 22.89 1.77
C PRO A 106 30.82 24.12 1.58
N THR A 107 30.39 25.26 2.11
CA THR A 107 31.31 26.34 2.49
C THR A 107 31.09 26.69 3.96
N ALA A 108 32.23 26.73 4.65
CA ALA A 108 32.44 26.83 6.09
C ALA A 108 32.06 28.24 6.67
N PRO A 109 32.21 28.47 7.98
CA PRO A 109 31.42 29.40 8.78
C PRO A 109 32.02 30.81 8.89
N GLU A 110 31.17 31.83 8.87
CA GLU A 110 31.46 33.19 9.37
C GLU A 110 30.16 33.71 10.02
N ASP A 111 30.06 33.66 11.34
CA ASP A 111 30.41 34.74 12.30
C ASP A 111 29.32 35.84 12.38
N SER A 112 28.70 35.86 13.57
CA SER A 112 28.09 36.95 14.33
C SER A 112 27.78 38.27 13.61
N GLY A 113 26.51 38.71 13.69
CA GLY A 113 26.17 40.10 13.37
C GLY A 113 24.69 40.47 13.54
N THR A 114 24.34 40.90 14.74
CA THR A 114 23.08 41.54 15.14
C THR A 114 22.71 42.77 14.27
N SER A 115 21.40 42.99 14.09
CA SER A 115 20.68 44.29 14.03
C SER A 115 20.05 44.71 12.69
N GLU A 116 18.72 44.70 12.63
CA GLU A 116 17.91 45.73 11.93
C GLU A 116 18.07 47.10 12.62
N PRO A 117 17.77 48.30 12.02
CA PRO A 117 16.58 48.58 11.20
C PRO A 117 16.66 49.64 10.06
N ARG A 118 15.66 49.56 9.16
CA ARG A 118 14.85 50.62 8.49
C ARG A 118 15.46 51.99 8.13
N ARG A 119 15.44 52.36 6.83
CA ARG A 119 15.00 53.70 6.37
C ARG A 119 14.64 53.77 4.88
N ASP A 120 13.60 54.56 4.61
CA ASP A 120 12.97 54.90 3.33
C ASP A 120 13.86 55.72 2.37
N GLN A 121 13.68 55.59 1.05
CA GLN A 121 13.26 56.68 0.15
C GLN A 121 13.20 56.27 -1.34
N ALA A 122 12.36 57.02 -2.05
CA ALA A 122 11.80 56.78 -3.38
C ALA A 122 12.62 57.34 -4.56
N THR A 123 12.14 56.98 -5.76
CA THR A 123 12.13 57.73 -7.04
C THR A 123 13.30 57.53 -8.01
N GLN A 124 13.06 56.84 -9.14
CA GLN A 124 13.02 57.40 -10.52
C GLN A 124 13.10 56.28 -11.60
N GLN A 125 12.05 56.16 -12.42
CA GLN A 125 12.11 55.69 -13.83
C GLN A 125 12.48 56.90 -14.74
N PRO A 126 12.74 56.80 -16.07
CA PRO A 126 12.49 55.74 -17.09
C PRO A 126 13.78 55.41 -17.93
N HIS A 127 13.87 54.52 -18.94
CA HIS A 127 13.26 54.53 -20.29
C HIS A 127 13.56 53.21 -21.07
N HIS A 128 12.57 52.77 -21.89
CA HIS A 128 12.67 52.15 -23.25
C HIS A 128 13.51 50.87 -23.47
N VAL A 129 13.11 49.80 -24.18
CA VAL A 129 12.29 49.58 -25.39
C VAL A 129 11.79 48.10 -25.40
N ALA A 130 10.56 47.84 -25.86
CA ALA A 130 10.08 46.54 -26.39
C ALA A 130 9.88 46.71 -27.93
N PRO A 131 9.76 45.68 -28.81
CA PRO A 131 9.04 44.42 -28.54
C PRO A 131 9.47 43.14 -29.35
N ALA A 132 8.66 42.09 -29.12
CA ALA A 132 8.36 40.93 -29.99
C ALA A 132 9.38 39.76 -29.94
N THR A 133 8.99 38.46 -29.94
CA THR A 133 7.78 37.82 -30.49
C THR A 133 7.55 36.46 -29.81
N VAL A 134 6.29 36.05 -29.60
CA VAL A 134 5.85 34.68 -29.28
C VAL A 134 5.90 33.83 -30.57
N PRO A 135 6.10 32.49 -30.52
CA PRO A 135 4.92 31.60 -30.57
C PRO A 135 5.07 30.25 -29.82
N ALA A 136 3.94 29.72 -29.35
CA ALA A 136 3.63 28.29 -29.35
C ALA A 136 2.38 28.14 -30.28
N PRO A 137 2.02 26.98 -30.88
CA PRO A 137 2.27 25.59 -30.43
C PRO A 137 2.51 24.52 -31.53
N GLY A 138 2.84 23.29 -31.10
CA GLY A 138 2.42 22.02 -31.72
C GLY A 138 3.17 21.52 -32.98
N THR A 139 3.80 20.34 -32.90
CA THR A 139 3.54 19.14 -33.75
C THR A 139 4.58 18.05 -33.47
N VAL A 140 4.08 16.88 -33.11
CA VAL A 140 4.83 15.63 -32.92
C VAL A 140 5.35 15.15 -34.28
N ALA A 141 6.64 14.85 -34.38
CA ALA A 141 7.22 14.19 -35.55
C ALA A 141 7.00 12.67 -35.47
N ALA A 142 6.46 12.08 -36.53
CA ALA A 142 6.29 10.63 -36.68
C ALA A 142 7.64 9.93 -36.96
N PRO A 143 7.87 8.70 -36.44
CA PRO A 143 9.06 7.93 -36.79
C PRO A 143 9.00 7.43 -38.23
N THR A 144 10.02 7.76 -39.02
CA THR A 144 10.25 7.21 -40.36
C THR A 144 10.76 5.77 -40.25
N GLY A 145 9.84 4.81 -40.19
CA GLY A 145 10.12 3.39 -40.37
C GLY A 145 9.81 2.96 -41.80
N VAL A 146 10.81 2.47 -42.54
CA VAL A 146 10.62 1.84 -43.86
C VAL A 146 10.08 0.43 -43.65
N PHE A 147 8.85 0.18 -44.08
CA PHE A 147 8.24 -1.16 -44.07
C PHE A 147 8.78 -1.97 -45.25
N GLY A 148 9.39 -3.13 -44.98
CA GLY A 148 9.85 -4.06 -46.02
C GLY A 148 8.70 -4.76 -46.75
N PRO A 149 8.98 -5.41 -47.89
CA PRO A 149 7.94 -6.08 -48.67
C PRO A 149 7.34 -7.29 -47.92
N PRO A 150 6.04 -7.58 -48.13
CA PRO A 150 5.35 -8.67 -47.44
C PRO A 150 5.86 -10.05 -47.90
N PRO A 151 5.86 -11.07 -47.02
CA PRO A 151 6.19 -12.43 -47.40
C PRO A 151 5.09 -13.04 -48.29
N VAL A 152 5.52 -13.78 -49.32
CA VAL A 152 4.65 -14.54 -50.22
C VAL A 152 4.25 -15.84 -49.53
N MET A 153 2.96 -16.04 -49.28
CA MET A 153 2.42 -17.30 -48.75
C MET A 153 1.86 -18.12 -49.91
N ASP A 154 2.41 -19.32 -50.13
CA ASP A 154 1.88 -20.29 -51.07
C ASP A 154 0.48 -20.76 -50.63
N ALA A 155 -0.48 -20.63 -51.54
CA ALA A 155 -1.86 -21.04 -51.31
C ALA A 155 -2.00 -22.57 -51.33
N VAL A 156 -2.41 -23.14 -50.20
CA VAL A 156 -2.89 -24.52 -50.11
C VAL A 156 -4.37 -24.55 -50.56
N PRO A 157 -4.80 -25.44 -51.49
CA PRO A 157 -6.19 -25.49 -51.93
C PRO A 157 -7.10 -26.09 -50.87
N ILE A 158 -8.19 -25.39 -50.54
CA ILE A 158 -9.29 -25.88 -49.70
C ILE A 158 -10.27 -26.67 -50.60
N PRO A 159 -10.62 -27.93 -50.29
CA PRO A 159 -11.66 -28.65 -51.03
C PRO A 159 -13.07 -28.18 -50.67
N GLU A 160 -13.90 -28.23 -51.71
CA GLU A 160 -15.26 -27.77 -51.89
C GLU A 160 -16.31 -28.38 -50.95
N ALA A 161 -17.26 -27.56 -50.50
CA ALA A 161 -18.37 -27.91 -49.62
C ALA A 161 -19.60 -28.42 -50.41
N ALA A 162 -20.19 -29.52 -49.94
CA ALA A 162 -21.51 -30.01 -50.35
C ALA A 162 -22.56 -29.82 -49.22
N PRO A 163 -23.87 -29.72 -49.51
CA PRO A 163 -24.85 -29.09 -48.62
C PRO A 163 -25.62 -30.05 -47.65
N ALA A 164 -25.81 -29.54 -46.42
CA ALA A 164 -26.87 -29.70 -45.39
C ALA A 164 -27.42 -31.09 -44.95
N PRO A 165 -27.71 -31.25 -43.63
CA PRO A 165 -29.09 -31.03 -43.15
C PRO A 165 -29.21 -30.28 -41.79
N ALA A 166 -30.45 -29.86 -41.49
CA ALA A 166 -30.89 -28.94 -40.42
C ALA A 166 -30.61 -29.37 -38.96
N PRO A 167 -30.57 -28.43 -37.98
CA PRO A 167 -30.31 -28.75 -36.58
C PRO A 167 -31.58 -29.18 -35.83
N ALA A 168 -31.48 -30.29 -35.09
CA ALA A 168 -32.39 -30.66 -34.01
C ALA A 168 -31.93 -30.00 -32.68
N PRO A 169 -32.83 -29.75 -31.71
CA PRO A 169 -32.47 -29.05 -30.48
C PRO A 169 -31.66 -29.97 -29.56
N VAL A 170 -30.40 -29.62 -29.31
CA VAL A 170 -29.61 -30.23 -28.24
C VAL A 170 -29.95 -29.57 -26.92
N VAL A 171 -30.59 -30.32 -26.04
CA VAL A 171 -30.74 -29.99 -24.63
C VAL A 171 -29.35 -29.99 -24.00
N SER A 172 -28.83 -28.81 -23.67
CA SER A 172 -27.62 -28.69 -22.84
C SER A 172 -27.93 -29.20 -21.43
N VAL A 173 -27.56 -30.45 -21.17
CA VAL A 173 -27.41 -30.98 -19.81
C VAL A 173 -26.18 -30.32 -19.21
N VAL A 174 -26.40 -29.41 -18.27
CA VAL A 174 -25.37 -28.82 -17.41
C VAL A 174 -24.79 -29.95 -16.54
N PRO A 175 -23.48 -30.23 -16.54
CA PRO A 175 -22.89 -31.01 -15.47
C PRO A 175 -22.81 -30.11 -14.25
N ALA A 176 -23.50 -30.50 -13.18
CA ALA A 176 -23.38 -29.90 -11.87
C ALA A 176 -21.95 -30.08 -11.35
N GLY A 177 -21.10 -29.08 -11.58
CA GLY A 177 -19.84 -28.88 -10.87
C GLY A 177 -20.09 -27.97 -9.68
N THR A 178 -20.42 -28.57 -8.54
CA THR A 178 -20.50 -27.92 -7.23
C THR A 178 -19.11 -27.50 -6.76
N GLY A 179 -18.81 -26.21 -6.89
CA GLY A 179 -17.79 -25.52 -6.12
C GLY A 179 -18.26 -24.08 -5.95
N PRO A 180 -18.27 -23.50 -4.73
CA PRO A 180 -18.55 -22.08 -4.60
C PRO A 180 -17.36 -21.32 -5.20
N ARG A 181 -17.56 -20.81 -6.42
CA ARG A 181 -16.82 -19.63 -6.90
C ARG A 181 -17.40 -18.45 -6.13
N ASP A 182 -16.81 -18.13 -4.98
CA ASP A 182 -16.97 -16.82 -4.37
C ASP A 182 -16.18 -15.80 -5.21
N ASP A 183 -16.72 -15.47 -6.38
CA ASP A 183 -16.35 -14.24 -7.08
C ASP A 183 -17.42 -13.22 -6.68
N PRO A 184 -17.09 -12.15 -5.91
CA PRO A 184 -18.08 -11.17 -5.55
C PRO A 184 -18.57 -10.45 -6.81
N ASP A 185 -19.86 -10.63 -7.11
CA ASP A 185 -20.60 -9.85 -8.09
C ASP A 185 -20.48 -8.34 -7.71
N PRO A 186 -19.99 -7.46 -8.60
CA PRO A 186 -19.80 -6.04 -8.29
C PRO A 186 -21.12 -5.23 -8.29
N ARG A 187 -22.25 -5.85 -7.93
CA ARG A 187 -23.50 -5.12 -7.70
C ARG A 187 -23.58 -4.68 -6.24
N HIS A 188 -23.87 -3.39 -6.06
CA HIS A 188 -23.84 -2.57 -4.84
C HIS A 188 -24.67 -3.09 -3.64
N THR A 189 -24.44 -4.31 -3.20
CA THR A 189 -24.76 -4.72 -1.84
C THR A 189 -23.51 -4.49 -1.01
N PRO A 190 -23.60 -3.76 0.12
CA PRO A 190 -22.48 -3.64 1.05
C PRO A 190 -21.91 -5.02 1.35
N ALA A 191 -20.59 -5.15 1.28
CA ALA A 191 -19.97 -6.41 1.61
C ALA A 191 -20.09 -6.63 3.12
N ARG A 192 -20.59 -7.80 3.54
CA ARG A 192 -21.01 -8.18 4.91
C ARG A 192 -20.14 -7.68 6.09
N GLY A 193 -18.86 -7.40 5.90
CA GLY A 193 -17.99 -6.84 6.96
C GLY A 193 -17.93 -5.31 7.03
N PHE A 194 -18.56 -4.60 6.11
CA PHE A 194 -18.71 -3.13 6.08
C PHE A 194 -20.14 -2.68 6.40
N ASP A 195 -21.03 -3.59 6.82
CA ASP A 195 -22.46 -3.31 6.99
C ASP A 195 -22.72 -2.12 7.91
N ALA A 196 -22.04 -2.01 9.05
CA ALA A 196 -22.20 -0.86 9.96
C ALA A 196 -21.81 0.49 9.30
N VAL A 197 -20.71 0.51 8.55
CA VAL A 197 -20.25 1.72 7.84
C VAL A 197 -21.19 2.03 6.68
N ALA A 198 -21.64 1.02 5.94
CA ALA A 198 -22.55 1.17 4.83
C ALA A 198 -23.93 1.64 5.29
N GLU A 199 -24.48 1.11 6.37
CA GLU A 199 -25.73 1.60 6.98
C GLU A 199 -25.58 3.05 7.46
N ALA A 200 -24.45 3.44 8.04
CA ALA A 200 -24.21 4.84 8.43
C ALA A 200 -24.14 5.80 7.22
N VAL A 201 -23.68 5.31 6.06
CA VAL A 201 -23.58 6.10 4.82
C VAL A 201 -24.89 6.09 4.03
N LEU A 202 -25.56 4.95 3.94
CA LEU A 202 -26.73 4.71 3.08
C LEU A 202 -28.07 4.90 3.82
N GLY A 203 -28.06 4.88 5.16
CA GLY A 203 -29.22 5.17 5.99
C GLY A 203 -29.73 6.62 5.88
N GLU A 204 -30.94 6.84 6.40
CA GLU A 204 -31.66 8.11 6.35
C GLU A 204 -30.84 9.29 6.96
N ASP A 205 -30.98 10.48 6.38
CA ASP A 205 -30.11 11.66 6.59
C ASP A 205 -29.74 11.92 8.08
N PRO A 206 -28.43 11.92 8.45
CA PRO A 206 -27.97 12.18 9.83
C PRO A 206 -28.38 13.53 10.41
N ARG A 207 -28.94 14.43 9.59
CA ARG A 207 -29.58 15.69 10.03
C ARG A 207 -30.83 15.49 10.89
N THR A 208 -31.33 14.26 11.04
CA THR A 208 -32.49 13.93 11.89
C THR A 208 -32.12 13.44 13.30
N LEU A 209 -30.82 13.24 13.59
CA LEU A 209 -30.33 12.81 14.91
C LEU A 209 -29.79 14.01 15.71
N PRO A 210 -30.49 14.45 16.78
CA PRO A 210 -29.98 15.50 17.64
C PRO A 210 -28.84 14.96 18.51
N GLY A 211 -27.64 15.55 18.42
CA GLY A 211 -26.57 15.31 19.40
C GLY A 211 -25.22 14.84 18.87
N SER A 212 -24.95 14.87 17.56
CA SER A 212 -23.59 14.66 17.08
C SER A 212 -22.72 15.87 17.47
N GLY A 213 -21.92 15.72 18.53
CA GLY A 213 -20.98 16.73 19.02
C GLY A 213 -19.81 17.03 18.08
N ALA A 214 -19.89 16.60 16.82
CA ALA A 214 -18.91 16.94 15.80
C ALA A 214 -18.96 18.46 15.54
N PRO A 215 -17.80 19.14 15.44
CA PRO A 215 -17.73 20.50 14.91
C PRO A 215 -18.56 20.59 13.62
N ALA A 216 -19.38 21.63 13.48
CA ALA A 216 -20.30 21.78 12.34
C ALA A 216 -19.61 21.55 10.97
N LEU A 217 -18.35 22.00 10.84
CA LEU A 217 -17.53 21.82 9.64
C LEU A 217 -17.18 20.34 9.33
N LEU A 218 -16.95 19.50 10.35
CA LEU A 218 -16.76 18.07 10.13
C LEU A 218 -18.06 17.40 9.70
N GLY A 219 -19.21 17.82 10.26
CA GLY A 219 -20.52 17.33 9.85
C GLY A 219 -20.83 17.63 8.38
N GLU A 220 -20.51 18.83 7.91
CA GLU A 220 -20.64 19.23 6.50
C GLU A 220 -19.72 18.40 5.58
N SER A 221 -18.47 18.20 5.99
CA SER A 221 -17.49 17.40 5.24
C SER A 221 -17.92 15.94 5.12
N VAL A 222 -18.37 15.33 6.22
CA VAL A 222 -18.91 13.95 6.23
C VAL A 222 -20.13 13.82 5.33
N ALA A 223 -21.04 14.82 5.34
CA ALA A 223 -22.20 14.81 4.46
C ALA A 223 -21.80 14.86 2.97
N GLN A 224 -20.78 15.63 2.61
CA GLN A 224 -20.25 15.69 1.25
C GLN A 224 -19.59 14.37 0.82
N ILE A 225 -18.85 13.72 1.73
CA ILE A 225 -18.28 12.40 1.49
C ILE A 225 -19.40 11.38 1.23
N ASN A 226 -20.41 11.33 2.11
CA ASN A 226 -21.53 10.39 1.98
C ASN A 226 -22.32 10.61 0.68
N GLU A 227 -22.52 11.87 0.26
CA GLU A 227 -23.14 12.18 -1.03
C GLU A 227 -22.30 11.65 -2.21
N ALA A 228 -20.98 11.87 -2.20
CA ALA A 228 -20.10 11.34 -3.22
C ALA A 228 -20.13 9.80 -3.28
N VAL A 229 -20.20 9.11 -2.14
CA VAL A 229 -20.35 7.64 -2.07
C VAL A 229 -21.69 7.19 -2.65
N ARG A 230 -22.81 7.81 -2.26
CA ARG A 230 -24.14 7.49 -2.80
C ARG A 230 -24.23 7.74 -4.31
N ALA A 231 -23.52 8.75 -4.80
CA ALA A 231 -23.41 9.04 -6.23
C ALA A 231 -22.44 8.10 -6.98
N GLY A 232 -21.79 7.15 -6.30
CA GLY A 232 -20.81 6.23 -6.89
C GLY A 232 -19.48 6.90 -7.29
N ARG A 233 -19.23 8.14 -6.86
CA ARG A 233 -18.02 8.92 -7.19
C ARG A 233 -16.90 8.60 -6.20
N THR A 234 -16.44 7.35 -6.20
CA THR A 234 -15.47 6.80 -5.24
C THR A 234 -14.16 7.59 -5.17
N ASP A 235 -13.62 8.04 -6.31
CA ASP A 235 -12.39 8.85 -6.34
C ASP A 235 -12.58 10.21 -5.65
N THR A 236 -13.74 10.85 -5.89
CA THR A 236 -14.08 12.11 -5.24
C THR A 236 -14.29 11.92 -3.73
N ALA A 237 -14.97 10.84 -3.35
CA ALA A 237 -15.19 10.49 -1.95
C ALA A 237 -13.84 10.23 -1.24
N ALA A 238 -12.90 9.53 -1.90
CA ALA A 238 -11.58 9.24 -1.36
C ALA A 238 -10.79 10.53 -1.11
N ALA A 239 -10.74 11.43 -2.11
CA ALA A 239 -10.03 12.70 -1.99
C ALA A 239 -10.65 13.64 -0.94
N LEU A 240 -11.98 13.57 -0.72
CA LEU A 240 -12.63 14.29 0.37
C LEU A 240 -12.28 13.66 1.73
N ALA A 241 -12.42 12.34 1.87
CA ALA A 241 -12.13 11.63 3.10
C ALA A 241 -10.68 11.82 3.57
N GLU A 242 -9.70 11.73 2.67
CA GLU A 242 -8.28 11.94 3.00
C GLU A 242 -8.00 13.34 3.53
N ARG A 243 -8.55 14.38 2.89
CA ARG A 243 -8.40 15.76 3.34
C ARG A 243 -9.06 15.96 4.69
N THR A 244 -10.30 15.50 4.86
CA THR A 244 -11.03 15.62 6.12
C THR A 244 -10.35 14.86 7.26
N VAL A 245 -9.82 13.65 7.01
CA VAL A 245 -9.03 12.91 8.01
C VAL A 245 -7.77 13.68 8.39
N THR A 246 -7.05 14.26 7.42
CA THR A 246 -5.82 15.03 7.68
C THR A 246 -6.11 16.25 8.56
N GLU A 247 -7.13 17.03 8.21
CA GLU A 247 -7.53 18.23 8.95
C GLU A 247 -8.06 17.90 10.35
N ALA A 248 -8.94 16.89 10.45
CA ALA A 248 -9.50 16.44 11.72
C ALA A 248 -8.42 15.87 12.64
N SER A 249 -7.47 15.08 12.10
CA SER A 249 -6.35 14.53 12.87
C SER A 249 -5.44 15.63 13.42
N GLY A 250 -5.17 16.67 12.63
CA GLY A 250 -4.37 17.82 13.07
C GLY A 250 -5.03 18.64 14.18
N THR A 251 -6.37 18.67 14.21
CA THR A 251 -7.15 19.48 15.16
C THR A 251 -7.52 18.71 16.44
N LEU A 252 -7.95 17.45 16.29
CA LEU A 252 -8.52 16.63 17.36
C LEU A 252 -7.57 15.53 17.85
N GLY A 253 -6.54 15.19 17.06
CA GLY A 253 -5.65 14.06 17.28
C GLY A 253 -6.03 12.81 16.49
N PRO A 254 -5.07 11.95 16.12
CA PRO A 254 -5.27 10.82 15.20
C PRO A 254 -6.11 9.66 15.78
N GLU A 255 -6.19 9.54 17.10
CA GLU A 255 -7.00 8.53 17.79
C GLU A 255 -8.32 9.09 18.35
N HIS A 256 -8.68 10.34 18.01
CA HIS A 256 -9.96 10.91 18.43
C HIS A 256 -11.14 10.14 17.81
N PRO A 257 -12.25 9.86 18.55
CA PRO A 257 -13.35 9.02 18.05
C PRO A 257 -13.92 9.45 16.69
N GLU A 258 -14.10 10.75 16.46
CA GLU A 258 -14.56 11.27 15.15
C GLU A 258 -13.56 11.00 14.02
N VAL A 259 -12.26 11.06 14.31
CA VAL A 259 -11.20 10.76 13.33
C VAL A 259 -11.18 9.27 13.02
N LEU A 260 -11.37 8.41 14.03
CA LEU A 260 -11.48 6.96 13.82
C LEU A 260 -12.67 6.63 12.92
N ARG A 261 -13.86 7.19 13.16
CA ARG A 261 -15.03 7.00 12.29
C ARG A 261 -14.80 7.49 10.86
N LEU A 262 -14.11 8.62 10.68
CA LEU A 262 -13.73 9.11 9.35
C LEU A 262 -12.75 8.16 8.64
N ARG A 263 -11.83 7.53 9.37
CA ARG A 263 -10.89 6.54 8.83
C ARG A 263 -11.59 5.22 8.48
N GLU A 264 -12.59 4.81 9.26
CA GLU A 264 -13.47 3.66 8.93
C GLU A 264 -14.22 3.91 7.62
N LEU A 265 -14.80 5.11 7.46
CA LEU A 265 -15.41 5.53 6.20
C LEU A 265 -14.40 5.55 5.05
N GLY A 266 -13.18 6.06 5.29
CA GLY A 266 -12.10 6.02 4.31
C GLY A 266 -11.72 4.60 3.87
N ALA A 267 -11.68 3.63 4.79
CA ALA A 267 -11.43 2.23 4.47
C ALA A 267 -12.54 1.62 3.61
N TYR A 268 -13.80 1.95 3.90
CA TYR A 268 -14.95 1.54 3.08
C TYR A 268 -14.89 2.14 1.67
N ILE A 269 -14.55 3.42 1.55
CA ILE A 269 -14.38 4.09 0.25
C ILE A 269 -13.25 3.44 -0.56
N ALA A 270 -12.12 3.13 0.07
CA ALA A 270 -11.02 2.41 -0.59
C ALA A 270 -11.47 1.04 -1.10
N TYR A 271 -12.29 0.31 -0.33
CA TYR A 271 -12.88 -0.96 -0.77
C TYR A 271 -13.77 -0.77 -2.01
N LEU A 272 -14.67 0.22 -2.00
CA LEU A 272 -15.54 0.54 -3.13
C LEU A 272 -14.75 0.99 -4.37
N ALA A 273 -13.61 1.67 -4.17
CA ALA A 273 -12.71 2.10 -5.24
C ALA A 273 -11.88 0.96 -5.84
N GLY A 274 -11.99 -0.27 -5.31
CA GLY A 274 -11.21 -1.41 -5.77
C GLY A 274 -9.77 -1.43 -5.25
N ASP A 275 -9.49 -0.74 -4.13
CA ASP A 275 -8.22 -0.79 -3.41
C ASP A 275 -8.36 -1.59 -2.10
N PRO A 276 -8.39 -2.94 -2.19
CA PRO A 276 -8.55 -3.80 -1.04
C PRO A 276 -7.35 -3.80 -0.09
N LEU A 277 -6.15 -3.48 -0.58
CA LEU A 277 -4.94 -3.46 0.25
C LEU A 277 -4.97 -2.28 1.23
N ARG A 278 -5.30 -1.09 0.72
CA ARG A 278 -5.46 0.08 1.57
C ARG A 278 -6.60 -0.09 2.55
N SER A 279 -7.75 -0.58 2.07
CA SER A 279 -8.90 -0.86 2.92
C SER A 279 -8.53 -1.83 4.05
N PHE A 280 -7.84 -2.93 3.74
CA PHE A 280 -7.38 -3.91 4.71
C PHE A 280 -6.48 -3.29 5.79
N HIS A 281 -5.42 -2.58 5.39
CA HIS A 281 -4.45 -2.04 6.35
C HIS A 281 -5.08 -1.03 7.29
N VAL A 282 -5.93 -0.12 6.77
CA VAL A 282 -6.61 0.88 7.60
C VAL A 282 -7.57 0.20 8.58
N SER A 283 -8.40 -0.74 8.13
CA SER A 283 -9.30 -1.47 9.03
C SER A 283 -8.56 -2.28 10.09
N LEU A 284 -7.45 -2.95 9.73
CA LEU A 284 -6.66 -3.73 10.70
C LEU A 284 -5.97 -2.83 11.74
N GLU A 285 -5.48 -1.65 11.34
CA GLU A 285 -4.95 -0.65 12.26
C GLU A 285 -6.02 -0.15 13.24
N LEU A 286 -7.22 0.17 12.75
CA LEU A 286 -8.35 0.62 13.56
C LEU A 286 -8.80 -0.45 14.55
N ALA A 287 -8.84 -1.72 14.13
CA ALA A 287 -9.10 -2.84 15.03
C ALA A 287 -8.09 -2.90 16.20
N ARG A 288 -6.80 -2.67 15.91
CA ARG A 288 -5.74 -2.62 16.95
C ARG A 288 -5.93 -1.42 17.88
N ILE A 289 -6.33 -0.25 17.37
CA ILE A 289 -6.60 0.95 18.17
C ILE A 289 -7.77 0.70 19.14
N HIS A 290 -8.90 0.22 18.62
CA HIS A 290 -10.10 -0.07 19.43
C HIS A 290 -9.85 -1.15 20.48
N ARG A 291 -9.08 -2.18 20.14
CA ARG A 291 -8.64 -3.20 21.11
C ARG A 291 -7.83 -2.60 22.26
N ARG A 292 -6.88 -1.70 21.98
CA ARG A 292 -6.11 -0.99 23.03
C ARG A 292 -7.02 -0.13 23.92
N ALA A 293 -8.07 0.46 23.33
CA ALA A 293 -9.09 1.22 24.03
C ALA A 293 -10.11 0.33 24.79
N ARG A 294 -10.01 -1.01 24.69
CA ARG A 294 -10.94 -2.00 25.26
C ARG A 294 -12.36 -1.90 24.71
N ASP A 295 -12.51 -1.40 23.48
CA ASP A 295 -13.76 -1.43 22.73
C ASP A 295 -13.80 -2.68 21.85
N ALA A 296 -14.34 -3.77 22.41
CA ALA A 296 -14.38 -5.07 21.72
C ALA A 296 -15.32 -5.08 20.50
N GLU A 297 -16.41 -4.31 20.56
CA GLU A 297 -17.39 -4.22 19.48
C GLU A 297 -16.78 -3.53 18.27
N ALA A 298 -16.20 -2.34 18.47
CA ALA A 298 -15.56 -1.59 17.39
C ALA A 298 -14.29 -2.30 16.87
N ALA A 299 -13.54 -2.97 17.73
CA ALA A 299 -12.38 -3.76 17.32
C ALA A 299 -12.80 -4.91 16.40
N TYR A 300 -13.84 -5.66 16.77
CA TYR A 300 -14.30 -6.79 15.98
C TYR A 300 -14.96 -6.36 14.66
N GLY A 301 -15.76 -5.29 14.66
CA GLY A 301 -16.32 -4.73 13.42
C GLY A 301 -15.23 -4.36 12.41
N ASN A 302 -14.12 -3.76 12.88
CA ASN A 302 -12.97 -3.46 12.02
C ASN A 302 -12.20 -4.72 11.56
N VAL A 303 -12.16 -5.80 12.36
CA VAL A 303 -11.67 -7.11 11.89
C VAL A 303 -12.55 -7.67 10.78
N GLN A 304 -13.88 -7.53 10.86
CA GLN A 304 -14.79 -7.97 9.81
C GLN A 304 -14.61 -7.16 8.51
N SER A 305 -14.41 -5.85 8.63
CA SER A 305 -14.06 -4.96 7.50
C SER A 305 -12.74 -5.39 6.85
N ALA A 306 -11.69 -5.63 7.66
CA ALA A 306 -10.40 -6.13 7.16
C ALA A 306 -10.56 -7.51 6.50
N ALA A 307 -11.31 -8.44 7.10
CA ALA A 307 -11.56 -9.76 6.52
C ALA A 307 -12.27 -9.67 5.16
N THR A 308 -13.16 -8.68 4.99
CA THR A 308 -13.86 -8.42 3.74
C THR A 308 -12.91 -7.87 2.66
N ALA A 309 -12.10 -6.88 3.00
CA ALA A 309 -11.07 -6.35 2.09
C ALA A 309 -10.03 -7.42 1.71
N TRP A 310 -9.58 -8.23 2.68
CA TRP A 310 -8.70 -9.38 2.47
C TRP A 310 -9.29 -10.42 1.51
N ARG A 311 -10.62 -10.60 1.51
CA ARG A 311 -11.31 -11.50 0.56
C ARG A 311 -11.20 -11.01 -0.89
N ALA A 312 -11.13 -9.70 -1.11
CA ALA A 312 -10.98 -9.08 -2.41
C ALA A 312 -9.53 -9.05 -2.95
N VAL A 313 -8.52 -9.34 -2.12
CA VAL A 313 -7.11 -9.44 -2.59
C VAL A 313 -6.93 -10.64 -3.53
N ARG A 314 -6.54 -10.35 -4.77
CA ARG A 314 -6.40 -11.34 -5.86
C ARG A 314 -5.06 -12.06 -5.83
N ASP A 315 -3.99 -11.37 -5.47
CA ASP A 315 -2.64 -11.95 -5.41
C ASP A 315 -2.53 -12.98 -4.26
N PRO A 316 -2.16 -14.24 -4.55
CA PRO A 316 -2.09 -15.29 -3.53
C PRO A 316 -1.05 -15.04 -2.44
N PHE A 317 0.11 -14.47 -2.78
CA PHE A 317 1.20 -14.25 -1.82
C PHE A 317 0.86 -13.12 -0.86
N GLN A 318 0.37 -11.99 -1.36
CA GLN A 318 -0.15 -10.89 -0.55
C GLN A 318 -1.34 -11.37 0.28
N GLY A 319 -2.24 -12.17 -0.30
CA GLY A 319 -3.34 -12.79 0.43
C GLY A 319 -2.86 -13.64 1.62
N LEU A 320 -1.76 -14.38 1.49
CA LEU A 320 -1.20 -15.16 2.60
C LEU A 320 -0.62 -14.28 3.70
N ASN A 321 0.18 -13.28 3.34
CA ASN A 321 0.82 -12.39 4.32
C ASN A 321 -0.22 -11.65 5.15
N LEU A 322 -1.19 -11.01 4.48
CA LEU A 322 -2.26 -10.27 5.14
C LEU A 322 -3.20 -11.17 5.94
N GLY A 323 -3.48 -12.38 5.44
CA GLY A 323 -4.32 -13.35 6.13
C GLY A 323 -3.70 -13.85 7.44
N GLY A 324 -2.37 -13.97 7.50
CA GLY A 324 -1.65 -14.28 8.73
C GLY A 324 -1.85 -13.21 9.82
N GLU A 325 -1.67 -11.93 9.46
CA GLU A 325 -1.88 -10.82 10.40
C GLU A 325 -3.32 -10.72 10.90
N LEU A 326 -4.29 -10.88 9.99
CA LEU A 326 -5.71 -10.84 10.31
C LEU A 326 -6.10 -11.94 11.30
N ILE A 327 -5.71 -13.18 11.01
CA ILE A 327 -6.06 -14.34 11.84
C ILE A 327 -5.38 -14.25 13.21
N ALA A 328 -4.15 -13.75 13.28
CA ALA A 328 -3.47 -13.52 14.55
C ALA A 328 -4.29 -12.56 15.45
N LEU A 329 -4.64 -11.38 14.93
CA LEU A 329 -5.42 -10.40 15.68
C LEU A 329 -6.81 -10.92 16.06
N TRP A 330 -7.51 -11.59 15.14
CA TRP A 330 -8.82 -12.16 15.42
C TRP A 330 -8.74 -13.26 16.50
N THR A 331 -7.72 -14.12 16.46
CA THR A 331 -7.51 -15.14 17.49
C THR A 331 -7.31 -14.51 18.87
N GLU A 332 -6.54 -13.42 18.95
CA GLU A 332 -6.35 -12.69 20.20
C GLU A 332 -7.66 -12.09 20.73
N LEU A 333 -8.45 -11.44 19.86
CA LEU A 333 -9.77 -10.90 20.25
C LEU A 333 -10.74 -12.00 20.70
N ALA A 334 -10.80 -13.13 20.00
CA ALA A 334 -11.65 -14.25 20.40
C ALA A 334 -11.25 -14.83 21.76
N ALA A 335 -9.95 -14.85 22.09
CA ALA A 335 -9.47 -15.30 23.40
C ALA A 335 -9.81 -14.31 24.54
N GLU A 336 -10.00 -13.02 24.22
CA GLU A 336 -10.42 -11.99 25.17
C GLU A 336 -11.93 -12.03 25.46
N GLY A 337 -12.72 -12.80 24.70
CA GLY A 337 -14.18 -12.89 24.81
C GLY A 337 -14.92 -11.82 23.99
N GLY A 338 -16.24 -11.73 24.16
CA GLY A 338 -17.08 -10.76 23.45
C GLY A 338 -17.42 -11.20 22.02
N PRO A 339 -17.79 -10.27 21.12
CA PRO A 339 -18.41 -10.60 19.83
C PRO A 339 -17.49 -11.42 18.91
N ALA A 340 -16.18 -11.24 19.02
CA ALA A 340 -15.20 -12.03 18.26
C ALA A 340 -15.17 -13.51 18.70
N ALA A 341 -15.50 -13.81 19.96
CA ALA A 341 -15.59 -15.17 20.49
C ALA A 341 -16.91 -15.84 20.11
N ASP A 342 -17.99 -15.05 20.05
CA ASP A 342 -19.33 -15.53 19.65
C ASP A 342 -19.35 -15.99 18.17
N ASP A 343 -18.51 -15.39 17.32
CA ASP A 343 -18.38 -15.69 15.89
C ASP A 343 -17.18 -16.61 15.55
N ALA A 344 -16.89 -17.61 16.39
CA ALA A 344 -15.75 -18.51 16.17
C ALA A 344 -15.77 -19.24 14.80
N GLU A 345 -16.95 -19.49 14.22
CA GLU A 345 -17.10 -20.14 12.91
C GLU A 345 -16.54 -19.29 11.75
N GLU A 346 -16.62 -17.97 11.84
CA GLU A 346 -16.10 -17.05 10.82
C GLU A 346 -14.55 -17.03 10.86
N LEU A 347 -13.96 -17.13 12.06
CA LEU A 347 -12.51 -17.31 12.22
C LEU A 347 -12.04 -18.63 11.58
N GLU A 348 -12.77 -19.73 11.78
CA GLU A 348 -12.40 -21.01 11.14
C GLU A 348 -12.60 -20.99 9.62
N THR A 349 -13.59 -20.24 9.13
CA THR A 349 -13.74 -19.98 7.70
C THR A 349 -12.52 -19.22 7.14
N ALA A 350 -12.00 -18.23 7.88
CA ALA A 350 -10.78 -17.52 7.51
C ALA A 350 -9.55 -18.45 7.50
N ARG A 351 -9.38 -19.31 8.51
CA ARG A 351 -8.30 -20.33 8.53
C ARG A 351 -8.39 -21.30 7.36
N ALA A 352 -9.60 -21.78 7.04
CA ALA A 352 -9.82 -22.65 5.90
C ALA A 352 -9.47 -21.96 4.58
N ARG A 353 -9.75 -20.66 4.44
CA ARG A 353 -9.32 -19.87 3.27
C ARG A 353 -7.79 -19.76 3.19
N MET A 354 -7.09 -19.58 4.31
CA MET A 354 -5.63 -19.55 4.34
C MET A 354 -5.00 -20.85 3.83
N LEU A 355 -5.53 -22.01 4.22
CA LEU A 355 -5.06 -23.30 3.69
C LEU A 355 -5.18 -23.36 2.15
N ARG A 356 -6.33 -22.93 1.62
CA ARG A 356 -6.56 -22.87 0.16
C ARG A 356 -5.64 -21.87 -0.54
N LEU A 357 -5.34 -20.74 0.09
CA LEU A 357 -4.39 -19.75 -0.41
C LEU A 357 -2.97 -20.33 -0.48
N THR A 358 -2.55 -21.09 0.53
CA THR A 358 -1.22 -21.73 0.58
C THR A 358 -1.05 -22.68 -0.59
N ASP A 359 -2.05 -23.52 -0.87
CA ASP A 359 -2.00 -24.45 -1.99
C ASP A 359 -2.01 -23.74 -3.35
N ARG A 360 -2.66 -22.58 -3.47
CA ARG A 360 -2.63 -21.76 -4.69
C ARG A 360 -1.27 -21.09 -4.89
N ALA A 361 -0.67 -20.55 -3.83
CA ALA A 361 0.64 -19.90 -3.90
C ALA A 361 1.74 -20.90 -4.28
N ARG A 362 1.71 -22.12 -3.72
CA ARG A 362 2.62 -23.22 -4.14
C ARG A 362 2.50 -23.52 -5.63
N ARG A 363 1.26 -23.75 -6.11
CA ARG A 363 1.01 -24.01 -7.53
C ARG A 363 1.43 -22.86 -8.45
N ALA A 364 1.36 -21.62 -7.99
CA ALA A 364 1.81 -20.45 -8.75
C ALA A 364 3.34 -20.30 -8.75
N ALA A 365 4.05 -20.80 -7.73
CA ALA A 365 5.50 -20.83 -7.70
C ALA A 365 6.09 -21.94 -8.60
N ASP A 366 5.32 -23.01 -8.82
CA ASP A 366 5.71 -24.16 -9.65
C ASP A 366 5.39 -23.98 -11.16
N ALA A 367 4.70 -22.88 -11.53
CA ALA A 367 4.21 -22.59 -12.89
C ALA A 367 5.11 -21.60 -13.63
#